data_AF-S4RNQ7-F1
#
_entry.id   AF-S4RNQ7-F1
#
_cell.length_a   1.000
_cell.length_b   1.000
_cell.length_c   1.000
_cell.angle_alpha   90.00
_cell.angle_beta   90.00
_cell.angle_gamma   90.00
#
_symmetry.space_group_name_H-M   'P 1'
#
loop_
_entity.id
_entity.type
_entity.pdbx_description
1 polymer ?
#
loop_
_entity_poly.entity_id
_entity_poly.type
_entity_poly.pdbx_seq_one_letter_code
_entity_poly.pdbx_strand_id
1 'polypeptide(L)'
;YPLETPELNPFNQQLWLTLRLELQTPPDEVVRTELTLTVVLLGITGEKQDELISDSNARSHNYTVICNKVPTCNELVVLHLGSIAYGHYFARLRLHGLGDLAIPVRQIYFTFMMYNKTFTLIEVWFRFFFVLLSFIIMCVYGWLMLKVPLLEWTMEQKWTTALLPMLVLYNACPDPLFPVSFALRNWVPVLLDAGFQASFLAGLLLFWLCAFHDLLLQPNRRCFLGFYLPKLVIVGPMWLLALTLGVWRIVNENYDPSYHYRVDAGVFLALKVVFFLLGGLYLCYLFMLVGRSFRQLKQTNYHDLRLKFLTVFTFIVLAISIIAVY
;
A
#
# COMPACT_ATOMS: atom_id res chain seq x y z
N TYR A 1 1.48 29.33 14.78
CA TYR A 1 1.76 29.66 13.38
C TYR A 1 0.55 29.38 12.53
N PRO A 2 -0.11 30.41 11.98
CA PRO A 2 -1.13 30.25 10.95
C PRO A 2 -0.46 30.00 9.59
N LEU A 3 -0.88 28.96 8.88
CA LEU A 3 -0.39 28.61 7.55
C LEU A 3 -1.59 28.38 6.64
N GLU A 4 -1.53 28.95 5.45
CA GLU A 4 -2.53 28.75 4.40
C GLU A 4 -1.92 27.94 3.27
N THR A 5 -2.66 26.96 2.76
CA THR A 5 -2.20 26.19 1.61
C THR A 5 -2.38 26.98 0.31
N PRO A 6 -1.55 26.73 -0.71
CA PRO A 6 -1.85 27.18 -2.06
C PRO A 6 -3.18 26.58 -2.56
N GLU A 7 -3.66 27.06 -3.71
CA GLU A 7 -4.88 26.53 -4.33
C GLU A 7 -4.69 25.06 -4.73
N LEU A 8 -5.51 24.21 -4.12
CA LEU A 8 -5.47 22.77 -4.29
C LEU A 8 -6.63 22.31 -5.16
N ASN A 9 -6.38 21.21 -5.86
CA ASN A 9 -7.38 20.50 -6.61
C ASN A 9 -7.32 19.02 -6.21
N PRO A 10 -8.45 18.29 -6.21
CA PRO A 10 -8.50 16.83 -6.27
C PRO A 10 -7.32 16.12 -6.97
N PHE A 11 -6.84 16.63 -8.11
CA PHE A 11 -5.71 16.07 -8.86
C PHE A 11 -4.35 16.15 -8.15
N ASN A 12 -4.23 16.90 -7.05
CA ASN A 12 -3.03 16.93 -6.23
C ASN A 12 -2.91 15.70 -5.30
N GLN A 13 -3.93 14.82 -5.27
CA GLN A 13 -4.04 13.55 -4.55
C GLN A 13 -3.87 13.67 -3.02
N GLN A 14 -2.68 14.01 -2.56
CA GLN A 14 -2.26 14.03 -1.16
C GLN A 14 -1.58 15.35 -0.81
N LEU A 15 -1.65 15.72 0.47
CA LEU A 15 -0.99 16.90 1.01
C LEU A 15 -0.16 16.53 2.23
N TRP A 16 1.12 16.91 2.23
CA TRP A 16 1.98 16.84 3.40
C TRP A 16 2.38 18.24 3.84
N LEU A 17 2.35 18.46 5.14
CA LEU A 17 3.02 19.60 5.76
C LEU A 17 4.23 19.08 6.54
N THR A 18 5.40 19.57 6.16
CA THR A 18 6.63 19.27 6.88
C THR A 18 7.17 20.50 7.59
N LEU A 19 7.87 20.24 8.70
CA LEU A 19 8.53 21.22 9.55
C LEU A 19 10.02 20.90 9.59
N ARG A 20 10.84 21.92 9.36
CA ARG A 20 12.29 21.84 9.53
C ARG A 20 12.80 23.01 10.36
N LEU A 21 13.65 22.71 11.33
CA LEU A 21 14.24 23.70 12.23
C LEU A 21 15.67 24.02 11.80
N GLU A 22 16.00 25.30 11.77
CA GLU A 22 17.36 25.81 11.59
C GLU A 22 17.85 26.44 12.88
N LEU A 23 18.95 25.93 13.42
CA LEU A 23 19.63 26.41 14.62
C LEU A 23 20.54 27.59 14.29
N GLN A 24 20.78 28.46 15.26
CA GLN A 24 21.68 29.60 15.09
C GLN A 24 23.15 29.17 14.90
N THR A 25 23.55 28.08 15.54
CA THR A 25 24.88 27.48 15.43
C THR A 25 24.76 25.96 15.30
N PRO A 26 25.71 25.29 14.61
CA PRO A 26 25.75 23.84 14.58
C PRO A 26 25.99 23.29 16.00
N PRO A 27 25.33 22.20 16.40
CA PRO A 27 25.58 21.58 17.70
C PRO A 27 26.88 20.76 17.67
N ASP A 28 27.63 20.80 18.77
CA ASP A 28 28.88 20.04 18.94
C ASP A 28 28.65 18.51 18.98
N GLU A 29 27.50 18.12 19.53
CA GLU A 29 27.00 16.75 19.66
C GLU A 29 25.61 16.59 19.04
N VAL A 30 25.18 15.33 18.83
CA VAL A 30 23.83 15.08 18.30
C VAL A 30 22.81 15.37 19.39
N VAL A 31 22.03 16.43 19.20
CA VAL A 31 20.99 16.84 20.15
C VAL A 31 19.68 16.14 19.80
N ARG A 32 19.06 15.54 20.83
CA ARG A 32 17.73 14.94 20.76
C ARG A 32 16.80 15.67 21.72
N THR A 33 15.67 16.15 21.22
CA THR A 33 14.70 16.90 22.04
C THR A 33 13.29 16.52 21.63
N GLU A 34 12.38 16.47 22.60
CA GLU A 34 10.97 16.22 22.34
C GLU A 34 10.24 17.55 22.14
N LEU A 35 9.52 17.66 21.03
CA LEU A 35 8.64 18.78 20.72
C LEU A 35 7.21 18.29 20.69
N THR A 36 6.34 18.97 21.44
CA THR A 36 4.91 18.69 21.39
C THR A 36 4.27 19.62 20.37
N LEU A 37 3.70 19.04 19.32
CA LEU A 37 3.02 19.76 18.24
C LEU A 37 1.53 19.53 18.31
N THR A 38 0.78 20.62 18.20
CA THR A 38 -0.69 20.58 18.10
C THR A 38 -1.10 21.24 16.79
N VAL A 39 -1.85 20.51 15.97
CA VAL A 39 -2.30 20.96 14.64
C VAL A 39 -3.82 21.05 14.63
N VAL A 40 -4.34 22.20 14.19
CA VAL A 40 -5.76 22.40 13.90
C VAL A 40 -5.89 22.69 12.41
N LEU A 41 -6.75 21.96 11.71
CA LEU A 41 -6.94 22.07 10.27
C LEU A 41 -8.38 22.47 9.92
N LEU A 42 -8.52 23.50 9.09
CA LEU A 42 -9.79 24.03 8.59
C LEU A 42 -9.84 23.87 7.07
N GLY A 43 -10.98 23.42 6.54
CA GLY A 43 -11.25 23.40 5.10
C GLY A 43 -12.05 24.62 4.70
N ILE A 44 -11.60 25.33 3.67
CA ILE A 44 -12.30 26.52 3.18
C ILE A 44 -13.13 26.12 1.96
N THR A 45 -14.45 26.26 2.08
CA THR A 45 -15.41 26.15 0.98
C THR A 45 -15.72 27.56 0.48
N GLY A 46 -15.77 27.76 -0.85
CA GLY A 46 -15.77 29.08 -1.53
C GLY A 46 -16.82 30.12 -1.09
N GLU A 47 -17.78 29.79 -0.23
CA GLU A 47 -18.75 30.71 0.36
C GLU A 47 -18.76 30.62 1.90
N LYS A 48 -17.79 31.27 2.55
CA LYS A 48 -17.86 31.81 3.93
C LYS A 48 -18.22 30.90 5.12
N GLN A 49 -18.26 29.58 4.97
CA GLN A 49 -18.21 28.66 6.11
C GLN A 49 -16.92 27.84 6.05
N ASP A 50 -16.04 28.13 7.00
CA ASP A 50 -14.91 27.27 7.35
C ASP A 50 -15.52 25.97 7.91
N GLU A 51 -15.48 24.90 7.13
CA GLU A 51 -15.83 23.58 7.66
C GLU A 51 -14.66 23.10 8.51
N LEU A 52 -14.95 22.88 9.78
CA LEU A 52 -13.96 22.44 10.74
C LEU A 52 -13.74 20.94 10.56
N ILE A 53 -12.73 20.58 9.76
CA ILE A 53 -12.37 19.19 9.47
C ILE A 53 -11.85 18.49 10.73
N SER A 54 -11.27 19.25 11.67
CA SER A 54 -10.74 18.73 12.93
C SER A 54 -10.99 19.71 14.08
N ASP A 55 -12.16 19.62 14.74
CA ASP A 55 -12.42 20.34 15.99
C ASP A 55 -12.70 19.39 17.15
N SER A 56 -12.33 19.87 18.34
CA SER A 56 -12.62 19.35 19.68
C SER A 56 -11.68 18.31 20.30
N ASN A 57 -10.54 17.97 19.69
CA ASN A 57 -9.38 17.39 20.38
C ASN A 57 -8.14 17.61 19.52
N ALA A 58 -7.54 18.80 19.59
CA ALA A 58 -6.26 19.07 18.94
C ALA A 58 -5.20 18.18 19.60
N ARG A 59 -5.05 16.95 19.10
CA ARG A 59 -4.18 15.94 19.69
C ARG A 59 -2.75 16.44 19.56
N SER A 60 -2.15 16.60 20.73
CA SER A 60 -0.75 16.94 20.87
C SER A 60 0.07 15.68 20.61
N HIS A 61 0.86 15.69 19.55
CA HIS A 61 1.79 14.61 19.25
C HIS A 61 3.19 15.02 19.68
N ASN A 62 3.92 14.08 20.28
CA ASN A 62 5.30 14.29 20.70
C ASN A 62 6.22 13.83 19.57
N TYR A 63 7.01 14.76 19.06
CA TYR A 63 7.97 14.51 18.00
C TYR A 63 9.38 14.60 18.55
N THR A 64 10.21 13.60 18.26
CA THR A 64 11.64 13.67 18.56
C THR A 64 12.37 14.41 17.44
N VAL A 65 12.88 15.59 17.75
CA VAL A 65 13.80 16.34 16.89
C VAL A 65 15.21 15.82 17.10
N ILE A 66 15.88 15.56 16.00
CA ILE A 66 17.28 15.13 15.95
C ILE A 66 18.04 16.17 15.13
N CYS A 67 18.94 16.89 15.79
CA CYS A 67 19.83 17.83 15.14
C CYS A 67 21.23 17.20 15.10
N ASN A 68 21.70 16.90 13.88
CA ASN A 68 23.07 16.42 13.67
C ASN A 68 24.04 17.61 13.78
N LYS A 69 25.36 17.40 13.61
CA LYS A 69 26.41 18.43 13.65
C LYS A 69 26.35 19.47 12.50
N VAL A 70 25.15 19.74 12.00
CA VAL A 70 24.78 20.66 10.93
C VAL A 70 23.74 21.61 11.55
N PRO A 71 23.68 22.89 11.17
CA PRO A 71 22.68 23.82 11.70
C PRO A 71 21.23 23.46 11.36
N THR A 72 20.98 22.38 10.62
CA THR A 72 19.63 21.92 10.25
C THR A 72 19.29 20.61 10.96
N CYS A 73 18.08 20.58 11.53
CA CYS A 73 17.55 19.37 12.16
C CYS A 73 16.77 18.51 11.14
N ASN A 74 16.44 17.28 11.53
CA ASN A 74 15.61 16.39 10.73
C ASN A 74 14.25 17.02 10.40
N GLU A 75 13.75 16.67 9.22
CA GLU A 75 12.42 17.10 8.78
C GLU A 75 11.34 16.25 9.44
N LEU A 76 10.34 16.91 10.02
CA LEU A 76 9.21 16.29 10.70
C LEU A 76 7.96 16.41 9.82
N VAL A 77 7.26 15.31 9.59
CA VAL A 77 5.94 15.33 8.95
C VAL A 77 4.91 15.65 10.03
N VAL A 78 4.29 16.82 9.92
CA VAL A 78 3.38 17.37 10.94
C VAL A 78 1.93 17.09 10.61
N LEU A 79 1.61 17.00 9.32
CA LEU A 79 0.26 16.72 8.83
C LEU A 79 0.35 15.93 7.54
N HIS A 80 -0.54 14.95 7.38
CA HIS A 80 -0.72 14.21 6.15
C HIS A 80 -2.22 14.05 5.84
N LEU A 81 -2.64 14.54 4.68
CA LEU A 81 -3.97 14.27 4.15
C LEU A 81 -3.85 13.28 3.00
N GLY A 82 -4.47 12.11 3.17
CA GLY A 82 -4.57 11.08 2.14
C GLY A 82 -5.47 11.44 0.96
N SER A 83 -6.37 12.42 1.12
CA SER A 83 -7.24 12.93 0.05
C SER A 83 -7.55 14.42 0.20
N ILE A 84 -7.56 15.15 -0.91
CA ILE A 84 -7.89 16.57 -0.97
C ILE A 84 -9.37 16.74 -1.31
N ALA A 85 -10.13 17.31 -0.38
CA ALA A 85 -11.57 17.55 -0.49
C ALA A 85 -11.92 19.04 -0.65
N TYR A 86 -11.03 19.96 -0.25
CA TYR A 86 -11.25 21.40 -0.28
C TYR A 86 -10.23 22.10 -1.19
N GLY A 87 -10.61 23.24 -1.77
CA GLY A 87 -9.73 24.04 -2.63
C GLY A 87 -8.64 24.76 -1.84
N HIS A 88 -8.89 25.08 -0.57
CA HIS A 88 -7.92 25.66 0.34
C HIS A 88 -8.06 25.06 1.72
N TYR A 89 -6.94 24.95 2.43
CA TYR A 89 -6.88 24.56 3.82
C TYR A 89 -6.11 25.59 4.62
N PHE A 90 -6.56 25.80 5.86
CA PHE A 90 -5.87 26.63 6.83
C PHE A 90 -5.43 25.78 8.01
N ALA A 91 -4.11 25.72 8.24
CA ALA A 91 -3.49 24.98 9.32
C ALA A 91 -3.00 25.94 10.40
N ARG A 92 -3.43 25.72 11.65
CA ARG A 92 -2.96 26.45 12.83
C ARG A 92 -2.11 25.52 13.69
N LEU A 93 -0.82 25.79 13.76
CA LEU A 93 0.13 25.03 14.56
C LEU A 93 0.46 25.73 15.87
N ARG A 94 0.48 24.97 16.96
CA ARG A 94 1.05 25.36 18.25
C ARG A 94 2.22 24.43 18.54
N LEU A 95 3.40 25.00 18.75
CA LEU A 95 4.59 24.25 19.14
C LEU A 95 4.89 24.52 20.61
N HIS A 96 5.12 23.46 21.37
CA HIS A 96 5.56 23.49 22.76
C HIS A 96 6.92 22.77 22.88
N GLY A 97 7.77 23.21 23.81
CA GLY A 97 9.10 22.61 24.05
C GLY A 97 10.26 23.21 23.25
N LEU A 98 10.05 24.26 22.45
CA LEU A 98 11.16 24.91 21.70
C LEU A 98 12.20 25.57 22.61
N GLY A 99 11.81 25.96 23.82
CA GLY A 99 12.71 26.57 24.81
C GLY A 99 13.67 25.59 25.48
N ASP A 100 13.43 24.28 25.34
CA ASP A 100 14.25 23.23 25.94
C ASP A 100 15.48 22.89 25.07
N LEU A 101 15.57 23.46 23.87
CA LEU A 101 16.77 23.35 23.05
C LEU A 101 17.90 24.22 23.63
N ALA A 102 19.04 23.59 23.90
CA ALA A 102 20.25 24.27 24.39
C ALA A 102 20.78 25.34 23.41
N ILE A 103 20.46 25.21 22.12
CA ILE A 103 20.83 26.15 21.06
C ILE A 103 19.56 26.84 20.55
N PRO A 104 19.52 28.18 20.50
CA PRO A 104 18.35 28.89 20.01
C PRO A 104 18.06 28.58 18.53
N VAL A 105 16.78 28.42 18.22
CA VAL A 105 16.28 28.24 16.86
C VAL A 105 16.34 29.59 16.13
N ARG A 106 17.03 29.63 14.99
CA ARG A 106 17.13 30.80 14.12
C ARG A 106 15.84 31.00 13.34
N GLN A 107 15.39 29.96 12.63
CA GLN A 107 14.22 30.01 11.76
C GLN A 107 13.53 28.64 11.70
N ILE A 108 12.24 28.68 11.41
CA ILE A 108 11.38 27.51 11.25
C ILE A 108 10.82 27.53 9.83
N TYR A 109 11.08 26.47 9.08
CA TYR A 109 10.58 26.30 7.72
C TYR A 109 9.40 25.34 7.71
N PHE A 110 8.33 25.79 7.06
CA PHE A 110 7.15 24.99 6.78
C PHE A 110 7.08 24.76 5.27
N THR A 111 6.98 23.50 4.85
CA THR A 111 6.91 23.15 3.43
C THR A 111 5.68 22.31 3.16
N PHE A 112 4.87 22.73 2.19
CA PHE A 112 3.78 21.93 1.67
C PHE A 112 4.28 21.10 0.50
N MET A 113 4.11 19.78 0.58
CA MET A 113 4.38 18.86 -0.52
C MET A 113 3.05 18.31 -1.04
N MET A 114 2.94 18.16 -2.36
CA MET A 114 1.75 17.66 -3.03
C MET A 114 2.13 16.98 -4.35
N TYR A 115 1.29 16.11 -4.89
CA TYR A 115 1.54 15.55 -6.21
C TYR A 115 1.28 16.57 -7.32
N ASN A 116 2.05 16.43 -8.41
CA ASN A 116 1.85 17.22 -9.61
C ASN A 116 0.60 16.75 -10.36
N LYS A 117 -0.31 17.67 -10.69
CA LYS A 117 -1.57 17.39 -11.41
C LYS A 117 -1.33 16.65 -12.73
N THR A 118 -0.26 16.98 -13.46
CA THR A 118 0.08 16.31 -14.73
C THR A 118 0.51 14.87 -14.52
N PHE A 119 1.22 14.59 -13.42
CA PHE A 119 1.60 13.23 -13.06
C PHE A 119 0.37 12.39 -12.74
N THR A 120 -0.54 12.93 -11.92
CA THR A 120 -1.82 12.28 -11.60
C THR A 120 -2.64 11.97 -12.85
N LEU A 121 -2.69 12.88 -13.83
CA LEU A 121 -3.41 12.64 -15.08
C LEU A 121 -2.82 11.46 -15.87
N ILE A 122 -1.48 11.40 -15.99
CA ILE A 122 -0.78 10.31 -16.67
C ILE A 122 -1.03 8.98 -15.94
N GLU A 123 -1.00 9.00 -14.61
CA GLU A 123 -1.28 7.83 -13.78
C GLU A 123 -2.70 7.29 -14.02
N VAL A 124 -3.71 8.16 -14.00
CA VAL A 124 -5.11 7.77 -14.26
C VAL A 124 -5.26 7.14 -15.66
N TRP A 125 -4.63 7.74 -16.68
CA TRP A 125 -4.64 7.18 -18.04
C TRP A 125 -3.96 5.82 -18.12
N PHE A 126 -2.81 5.66 -17.48
CA PHE A 126 -2.07 4.41 -17.44
C PHE A 126 -2.92 3.31 -16.81
N ARG A 127 -3.51 3.57 -15.64
CA ARG A 127 -4.37 2.61 -14.94
C ARG A 127 -5.62 2.26 -15.75
N PHE A 128 -6.29 3.25 -16.35
CA PHE A 128 -7.43 3.04 -17.25
C PHE A 128 -7.08 2.11 -18.42
N PHE A 129 -5.91 2.30 -19.04
CA PHE A 129 -5.44 1.45 -20.13
C PHE A 129 -5.30 -0.02 -19.68
N PHE A 130 -4.73 -0.30 -18.51
CA PHE A 130 -4.61 -1.67 -17.99
C PHE A 130 -5.96 -2.29 -17.62
N VAL A 131 -6.90 -1.50 -17.10
CA VAL A 131 -8.28 -1.97 -16.86
C VAL A 131 -8.93 -2.40 -18.17
N LEU A 132 -8.90 -1.54 -19.19
CA LEU A 132 -9.50 -1.83 -20.48
C LEU A 132 -8.86 -3.08 -21.12
N LEU A 133 -7.53 -3.15 -21.10
CA LEU A 133 -6.79 -4.28 -21.64
C LEU A 133 -7.13 -5.59 -20.92
N SER A 134 -7.10 -5.58 -19.58
CA SER A 134 -7.43 -6.77 -18.78
C SER A 134 -8.88 -7.21 -18.95
N PHE A 135 -9.82 -6.27 -19.08
CA PHE A 135 -11.22 -6.56 -19.37
C PHE A 135 -11.42 -7.18 -20.77
N ILE A 136 -10.75 -6.65 -21.79
CA ILE A 136 -10.77 -7.25 -23.14
C ILE A 136 -10.22 -8.68 -23.11
N ILE A 137 -9.07 -8.89 -22.45
CA ILE A 137 -8.47 -10.22 -22.31
C ILE A 137 -9.42 -11.16 -21.55
N MET A 138 -10.10 -10.68 -20.51
CA MET A 138 -11.12 -11.45 -19.77
C MET A 138 -12.27 -11.89 -20.66
N CYS A 139 -12.84 -10.98 -21.45
CA CYS A 139 -13.93 -11.28 -22.36
C CYS A 139 -13.50 -12.28 -23.45
N VAL A 140 -12.32 -12.06 -24.06
CA VAL A 140 -11.77 -12.96 -25.08
C VAL A 140 -11.49 -14.34 -24.48
N TYR A 141 -10.86 -14.40 -23.30
CA TYR A 141 -10.57 -15.65 -22.61
C TYR A 141 -11.85 -16.41 -22.25
N GLY A 142 -12.84 -15.72 -21.67
CA GLY A 142 -14.15 -16.29 -21.36
C GLY A 142 -14.83 -16.85 -22.61
N TRP A 143 -14.84 -16.08 -23.70
CA TRP A 143 -15.42 -16.52 -24.98
C TRP A 143 -14.74 -17.76 -25.56
N LEU A 144 -13.41 -17.85 -25.47
CA LEU A 144 -12.66 -19.03 -25.91
C LEU A 144 -12.98 -20.26 -25.03
N MET A 145 -13.09 -20.07 -23.71
CA MET A 145 -13.31 -21.16 -22.75
C MET A 145 -14.74 -21.70 -22.76
N LEU A 146 -15.74 -20.95 -23.28
CA LEU A 146 -17.11 -21.46 -23.47
C LEU A 146 -17.17 -22.72 -24.37
N LYS A 147 -16.15 -22.93 -25.21
CA LYS A 147 -16.07 -24.10 -26.10
C LYS A 147 -15.59 -25.37 -25.39
N VAL A 148 -15.10 -25.28 -24.15
CA VAL A 148 -14.47 -26.38 -23.42
C VAL A 148 -15.24 -26.68 -22.13
N PRO A 149 -15.67 -27.93 -21.87
CA PRO A 149 -16.40 -28.25 -20.65
C PRO A 149 -15.54 -28.08 -19.39
N LEU A 150 -16.13 -27.52 -18.32
CA LEU A 150 -15.47 -27.20 -17.04
C LEU A 150 -14.71 -28.37 -16.39
N LEU A 151 -15.14 -29.61 -16.64
CA LEU A 151 -14.53 -30.81 -16.07
C LEU A 151 -13.14 -31.07 -16.66
N GLU A 152 -12.93 -30.73 -17.94
CA GLU A 152 -11.69 -30.94 -18.68
C GLU A 152 -10.68 -29.81 -18.47
N TRP A 153 -11.08 -28.75 -17.77
CA TRP A 153 -10.21 -27.60 -17.57
C TRP A 153 -8.95 -27.98 -16.80
N THR A 154 -7.81 -27.52 -17.31
CA THR A 154 -6.54 -27.62 -16.60
C THR A 154 -6.58 -26.75 -15.34
N MET A 155 -5.72 -27.06 -14.38
CA MET A 155 -5.60 -26.27 -13.16
C MET A 155 -5.24 -24.82 -13.45
N GLU A 156 -4.37 -24.59 -14.44
CA GLU A 156 -3.99 -23.25 -14.88
C GLU A 156 -5.18 -22.49 -15.45
N GLN A 157 -6.00 -23.13 -16.29
CA GLN A 157 -7.21 -22.51 -16.83
C GLN A 157 -8.19 -22.11 -15.73
N LYS A 158 -8.43 -22.99 -14.74
CA LYS A 158 -9.30 -22.68 -13.59
C LYS A 158 -8.81 -21.47 -12.81
N TRP A 159 -7.49 -21.40 -12.55
CA TRP A 159 -6.89 -20.26 -11.85
C TRP A 159 -6.88 -18.98 -12.69
N THR A 160 -6.67 -19.06 -14.00
CA THR A 160 -6.77 -17.90 -14.90
C THR A 160 -8.18 -17.33 -14.90
N THR A 161 -9.21 -18.18 -14.93
CA THR A 161 -10.62 -17.74 -14.81
C THR A 161 -10.91 -17.04 -13.48
N ALA A 162 -10.22 -17.40 -12.39
CA ALA A 162 -10.38 -16.75 -11.09
C ALA A 162 -9.54 -15.47 -10.95
N LEU A 163 -8.27 -15.50 -11.38
CA LEU A 163 -7.31 -14.40 -11.23
C LEU A 163 -7.60 -13.23 -12.17
N LEU A 164 -8.13 -13.49 -13.37
CA LEU A 164 -8.33 -12.46 -14.37
C LEU A 164 -9.44 -11.46 -13.98
N PRO A 165 -10.61 -11.89 -13.46
CA PRO A 165 -11.56 -10.98 -12.83
C PRO A 165 -10.99 -10.26 -11.60
N MET A 166 -10.19 -10.94 -10.77
CA MET A 166 -9.53 -10.30 -9.62
C MET A 166 -8.51 -9.23 -10.06
N LEU A 167 -7.81 -9.43 -11.18
CA LEU A 167 -6.91 -8.45 -11.77
C LEU A 167 -7.68 -7.26 -12.33
N VAL A 168 -8.85 -7.49 -12.93
CA VAL A 168 -9.74 -6.39 -13.32
C VAL A 168 -10.15 -5.61 -12.07
N LEU A 169 -10.58 -6.26 -10.99
CA LEU A 169 -10.95 -5.57 -9.74
C LEU A 169 -9.77 -4.83 -9.08
N TYR A 170 -8.58 -5.41 -9.13
CA TYR A 170 -7.32 -4.78 -8.67
C TYR A 170 -7.04 -3.47 -9.41
N ASN A 171 -7.26 -3.44 -10.74
CA ASN A 171 -7.00 -2.25 -11.55
C ASN A 171 -8.20 -1.31 -11.66
N ALA A 172 -9.43 -1.83 -11.54
CA ALA A 172 -10.68 -1.10 -11.76
C ALA A 172 -11.29 -0.52 -10.50
N CYS A 173 -10.92 -0.97 -9.31
CA CYS A 173 -11.31 -0.25 -8.10
C CYS A 173 -10.57 1.08 -7.92
N PRO A 174 -9.27 1.22 -8.26
CA PRO A 174 -8.58 2.46 -7.98
C PRO A 174 -9.01 3.65 -8.87
N ASP A 175 -9.58 3.49 -10.08
CA ASP A 175 -9.65 4.63 -11.04
C ASP A 175 -10.90 4.91 -11.91
N PRO A 176 -11.73 3.97 -12.38
CA PRO A 176 -13.00 4.36 -13.02
C PRO A 176 -13.99 5.01 -12.03
N LEU A 177 -13.72 4.93 -10.72
CA LEU A 177 -14.39 5.68 -9.66
C LEU A 177 -13.56 6.85 -9.11
N PHE A 178 -12.43 7.24 -9.69
CA PHE A 178 -11.68 8.43 -9.21
C PHE A 178 -12.58 9.69 -9.15
N PRO A 179 -13.42 10.00 -10.16
CA PRO A 179 -14.41 11.08 -10.06
C PRO A 179 -15.49 10.83 -9.00
N VAL A 180 -15.84 9.57 -8.77
CA VAL A 180 -16.90 9.16 -7.83
C VAL A 180 -16.40 9.16 -6.37
N SER A 181 -15.10 8.95 -6.14
CA SER A 181 -14.46 9.11 -4.84
C SER A 181 -14.44 10.57 -4.37
N PHE A 182 -14.45 11.53 -5.31
CA PHE A 182 -14.69 12.94 -5.00
C PHE A 182 -16.18 13.24 -4.79
N ALA A 183 -17.07 12.57 -5.53
CA ALA A 183 -18.51 12.72 -5.34
C ALA A 183 -18.99 12.12 -4.00
N LEU A 184 -18.38 11.02 -3.57
CA LEU A 184 -18.64 10.33 -2.32
C LEU A 184 -17.45 10.58 -1.39
N ARG A 185 -17.52 11.64 -0.59
CA ARG A 185 -16.59 11.98 0.52
C ARG A 185 -16.59 10.88 1.60
N ASN A 186 -16.22 9.65 1.25
CA ASN A 186 -16.35 8.46 2.08
C ASN A 186 -15.12 7.57 1.91
N TRP A 187 -14.69 6.94 2.99
CA TRP A 187 -13.49 6.09 3.07
C TRP A 187 -13.70 4.67 2.49
N VAL A 188 -14.96 4.31 2.21
CA VAL A 188 -15.37 2.98 1.73
C VAL A 188 -14.71 2.55 0.41
N PRO A 189 -14.61 3.40 -0.63
CA PRO A 189 -13.93 3.02 -1.88
C PRO A 189 -12.45 2.68 -1.65
N VAL A 190 -11.77 3.42 -0.76
CA VAL A 190 -10.37 3.19 -0.41
C VAL A 190 -10.20 1.86 0.34
N LEU A 191 -11.14 1.52 1.24
CA LEU A 191 -11.15 0.23 1.92
C LEU A 191 -11.35 -0.93 0.94
N LEU A 192 -12.32 -0.80 0.04
CA LEU A 192 -12.67 -1.84 -0.92
C LEU A 192 -11.51 -2.10 -1.89
N ASP A 193 -10.81 -1.05 -2.31
CA ASP A 193 -9.58 -1.13 -3.09
C ASP A 193 -8.49 -1.94 -2.35
N ALA A 194 -8.17 -1.57 -1.11
CA ALA A 194 -7.21 -2.33 -0.29
C ALA A 194 -7.62 -3.81 -0.13
N GLY A 195 -8.93 -4.07 -0.02
CA GLY A 195 -9.51 -5.42 0.02
C GLY A 195 -9.23 -6.23 -1.24
N PHE A 196 -9.49 -5.66 -2.41
CA PHE A 196 -9.23 -6.31 -3.69
C PHE A 196 -7.74 -6.48 -3.97
N GLN A 197 -6.92 -5.50 -3.62
CA GLN A 197 -5.47 -5.59 -3.77
C GLN A 197 -4.88 -6.74 -2.95
N ALA A 198 -5.26 -6.82 -1.66
CA ALA A 198 -4.83 -7.92 -0.80
C ALA A 198 -5.33 -9.28 -1.32
N SER A 199 -6.57 -9.34 -1.80
CA SER A 199 -7.19 -10.58 -2.29
C SER A 199 -6.56 -11.07 -3.59
N PHE A 200 -6.29 -10.18 -4.54
CA PHE A 200 -5.60 -10.51 -5.78
C PHE A 200 -4.19 -11.04 -5.51
N LEU A 201 -3.41 -10.35 -4.66
CA LEU A 201 -2.06 -10.77 -4.31
C LEU A 201 -2.07 -12.13 -3.60
N ALA A 202 -2.99 -12.34 -2.65
CA ALA A 202 -3.16 -13.64 -1.99
C ALA A 202 -3.57 -14.74 -2.99
N GLY A 203 -4.45 -14.45 -3.93
CA GLY A 203 -4.81 -15.34 -5.04
C GLY A 203 -3.60 -15.72 -5.89
N LEU A 204 -2.74 -14.76 -6.20
CA LEU A 204 -1.51 -14.99 -6.96
C LEU A 204 -0.53 -15.90 -6.20
N LEU A 205 -0.35 -15.67 -4.90
CA LEU A 205 0.48 -16.54 -4.04
C LEU A 205 -0.07 -17.97 -3.98
N LEU A 206 -1.40 -18.13 -3.85
CA LEU A 206 -2.05 -19.43 -3.90
C LEU A 206 -1.88 -20.12 -5.25
N PHE A 207 -2.01 -19.38 -6.35
CA PHE A 207 -1.79 -19.90 -7.70
C PHE A 207 -0.40 -20.50 -7.84
N TRP A 208 0.64 -19.80 -7.39
CA TRP A 208 2.02 -20.30 -7.46
C TRP A 208 2.22 -21.59 -6.69
N LEU A 209 1.73 -21.67 -5.45
CA LEU A 209 1.79 -22.91 -4.67
C LEU A 209 0.99 -24.03 -5.34
N CYS A 210 -0.15 -23.74 -5.94
CA CYS A 210 -0.96 -24.72 -6.65
C CYS A 210 -0.27 -25.22 -7.91
N ALA A 211 0.33 -24.33 -8.71
CA ALA A 211 0.99 -24.67 -9.95
C ALA A 211 2.19 -25.60 -9.72
N PHE A 212 3.09 -25.25 -8.78
CA PHE A 212 4.24 -26.11 -8.47
C PHE A 212 3.85 -27.45 -7.82
N HIS A 213 2.81 -27.45 -7.00
CA HIS A 213 2.33 -28.68 -6.38
C HIS A 213 1.61 -29.59 -7.39
N ASP A 214 0.87 -29.04 -8.35
CA ASP A 214 0.25 -29.81 -9.43
C ASP A 214 1.29 -30.47 -10.33
N LEU A 215 2.42 -29.81 -10.59
CA LEU A 215 3.56 -30.40 -11.31
C LEU A 215 4.19 -31.60 -10.56
N LEU A 216 4.07 -31.65 -9.24
CA LEU A 216 4.63 -32.72 -8.41
C LEU A 216 3.67 -33.91 -8.24
N LEU A 217 2.36 -33.69 -8.38
CA LEU A 217 1.33 -34.69 -8.08
C LEU A 217 0.97 -35.53 -9.31
N GLN A 218 0.95 -36.86 -9.16
CA GLN A 218 0.39 -37.75 -10.17
C GLN A 218 -1.15 -37.61 -10.23
N PRO A 219 -1.78 -37.72 -11.42
CA PRO A 219 -3.20 -37.42 -11.62
C PRO A 219 -4.17 -38.23 -10.74
N ASN A 220 -3.75 -39.37 -10.20
CA ASN A 220 -4.62 -40.36 -9.57
C ASN A 220 -4.79 -40.24 -8.03
N ARG A 221 -4.23 -39.21 -7.36
CA ARG A 221 -4.32 -39.02 -5.89
C ARG A 221 -4.89 -37.66 -5.46
N ARG A 222 -5.76 -37.06 -6.28
CA ARG A 222 -6.30 -35.72 -6.02
C ARG A 222 -7.52 -35.78 -5.09
N CYS A 223 -7.31 -35.62 -3.79
CA CYS A 223 -8.38 -35.21 -2.90
C CYS A 223 -8.42 -33.67 -2.87
N PHE A 224 -9.51 -33.05 -3.34
CA PHE A 224 -9.63 -31.60 -3.49
C PHE A 224 -9.33 -30.87 -2.16
N LEU A 225 -9.93 -31.32 -1.06
CA LEU A 225 -9.80 -30.68 0.23
C LEU A 225 -8.35 -30.77 0.77
N GLY A 226 -7.72 -31.94 0.68
CA GLY A 226 -6.32 -32.13 1.08
C GLY A 226 -5.31 -31.37 0.21
N PHE A 227 -5.67 -31.04 -1.02
CA PHE A 227 -4.81 -30.26 -1.91
C PHE A 227 -4.86 -28.76 -1.57
N TYR A 228 -6.04 -28.18 -1.37
CA TYR A 228 -6.19 -26.73 -1.20
C TYR A 228 -6.08 -26.26 0.27
N LEU A 229 -6.58 -27.03 1.25
CA LEU A 229 -6.57 -26.60 2.65
C LEU A 229 -5.18 -26.23 3.18
N PRO A 230 -4.13 -27.07 3.02
CA PRO A 230 -2.81 -26.74 3.57
C PRO A 230 -2.23 -25.45 2.95
N LYS A 231 -2.53 -25.19 1.68
CA LYS A 231 -2.08 -23.98 0.97
C LYS A 231 -2.83 -22.74 1.46
N LEU A 232 -4.13 -22.87 1.71
CA LEU A 232 -4.96 -21.82 2.29
C LEU A 232 -4.56 -21.50 3.73
N VAL A 233 -4.12 -22.48 4.52
CA VAL A 233 -3.59 -22.25 5.87
C VAL A 233 -2.29 -21.44 5.85
N ILE A 234 -1.48 -21.54 4.78
CA ILE A 234 -0.25 -20.75 4.64
C ILE A 234 -0.58 -19.31 4.21
N VAL A 235 -1.40 -19.14 3.16
CA VAL A 235 -1.64 -17.82 2.56
C VAL A 235 -2.77 -17.04 3.27
N GLY A 236 -3.75 -17.73 3.83
CA GLY A 236 -4.91 -17.14 4.51
C GLY A 236 -4.54 -16.20 5.67
N PRO A 237 -3.65 -16.59 6.59
CA PRO A 237 -3.17 -15.70 7.65
C PRO A 237 -2.46 -14.46 7.09
N MET A 238 -1.67 -14.60 6.01
CA MET A 238 -1.04 -13.45 5.35
C MET A 238 -2.08 -12.50 4.74
N TRP A 239 -3.12 -13.04 4.12
CA TRP A 239 -4.23 -12.26 3.58
C TRP A 239 -4.99 -11.50 4.68
N LEU A 240 -5.33 -12.17 5.78
CA LEU A 240 -5.97 -11.53 6.94
C LEU A 240 -5.10 -10.42 7.52
N LEU A 241 -3.79 -10.66 7.69
CA LEU A 241 -2.86 -9.64 8.17
C LEU A 241 -2.75 -8.45 7.21
N ALA A 242 -2.66 -8.70 5.90
CA ALA A 242 -2.64 -7.64 4.90
C ALA A 242 -3.92 -6.78 4.95
N LEU A 243 -5.09 -7.41 5.08
CA LEU A 243 -6.35 -6.70 5.24
C LEU A 243 -6.39 -5.88 6.54
N THR A 244 -6.04 -6.49 7.67
CA THR A 244 -6.05 -5.79 8.96
C THR A 244 -5.10 -4.60 8.97
N LEU A 245 -3.89 -4.73 8.39
CA LEU A 245 -2.93 -3.63 8.25
C LEU A 245 -3.47 -2.51 7.35
N GLY A 246 -4.09 -2.88 6.22
CA GLY A 246 -4.70 -1.92 5.29
C GLY A 246 -5.85 -1.14 5.94
N VAL A 247 -6.79 -1.86 6.56
CA VAL A 247 -7.92 -1.28 7.29
C VAL A 247 -7.42 -0.38 8.43
N TRP A 248 -6.47 -0.87 9.23
CA TRP A 248 -5.91 -0.11 10.35
C TRP A 248 -5.30 1.20 9.88
N ARG A 249 -4.55 1.19 8.77
CA ARG A 249 -3.98 2.40 8.18
C ARG A 249 -5.07 3.38 7.77
N ILE A 250 -6.03 2.95 6.95
CA ILE A 250 -7.09 3.81 6.39
C ILE A 250 -7.94 4.42 7.51
N VAL A 251 -8.31 3.60 8.49
CA VAL A 251 -9.12 4.01 9.64
C VAL A 251 -8.40 5.08 10.45
N ASN A 252 -7.15 4.85 10.85
CA ASN A 252 -6.42 5.81 11.67
C ASN A 252 -6.08 7.11 10.92
N GLU A 253 -5.75 7.02 9.63
CA GLU A 253 -5.48 8.19 8.79
C GLU A 253 -6.74 9.05 8.57
N ASN A 254 -7.91 8.42 8.50
CA ASN A 254 -9.19 9.14 8.42
C ASN A 254 -9.63 9.74 9.75
N TYR A 255 -9.35 9.07 10.88
CA TYR A 255 -9.70 9.59 12.21
C TYR A 255 -8.72 10.65 12.71
N ASP A 256 -7.45 10.60 12.33
CA ASP A 256 -6.42 11.56 12.73
C ASP A 256 -5.47 11.87 11.56
N PRO A 257 -5.55 13.07 10.94
CA PRO A 257 -4.69 13.46 9.83
C PRO A 257 -3.24 13.77 10.26
N SER A 258 -2.96 13.79 11.57
CA SER A 258 -1.59 13.89 12.10
C SER A 258 -0.97 12.53 12.44
N TYR A 259 -1.76 11.44 12.36
CA TYR A 259 -1.26 10.08 12.59
C TYR A 259 -0.21 9.68 11.55
N HIS A 260 0.97 9.30 12.03
CA HIS A 260 2.02 8.76 11.17
C HIS A 260 2.40 7.34 11.59
N TYR A 261 2.16 6.37 10.69
CA TYR A 261 2.37 4.94 10.95
C TYR A 261 3.81 4.56 11.34
N ARG A 262 4.80 5.43 11.07
CA ARG A 262 6.21 5.22 11.46
C ARG A 262 6.51 5.63 12.90
N VAL A 263 5.69 6.49 13.51
CA VAL A 263 5.97 7.12 14.81
C VAL A 263 5.05 6.57 15.91
N ASP A 264 3.76 6.36 15.62
CA ASP A 264 2.75 6.19 16.68
C ASP A 264 2.23 4.77 16.92
N ALA A 265 2.75 3.74 16.23
CA ALA A 265 2.10 2.44 16.25
C ALA A 265 3.06 1.25 16.44
N GLY A 266 3.47 1.03 17.68
CA GLY A 266 4.20 -0.19 18.09
C GLY A 266 3.45 -1.48 17.73
N VAL A 267 2.12 -1.49 17.86
CA VAL A 267 1.27 -2.63 17.44
C VAL A 267 1.27 -2.83 15.93
N PHE A 268 1.23 -1.74 15.15
CA PHE A 268 1.31 -1.80 13.69
C PHE A 268 2.67 -2.34 13.23
N LEU A 269 3.75 -1.91 13.89
CA LEU A 269 5.09 -2.46 13.65
C LEU A 269 5.13 -3.97 13.97
N ALA A 270 4.57 -4.41 15.10
CA ALA A 270 4.51 -5.82 15.45
C ALA A 270 3.75 -6.65 14.41
N LEU A 271 2.57 -6.20 13.97
CA LEU A 271 1.78 -6.87 12.92
C LEU A 271 2.54 -6.92 11.58
N LYS A 272 3.25 -5.84 11.23
CA LYS A 272 4.11 -5.78 10.04
C LYS A 272 5.25 -6.79 10.11
N VAL A 273 5.93 -6.90 11.27
CA VAL A 273 7.00 -7.89 11.48
C VAL A 273 6.44 -9.32 11.32
N VAL A 274 5.29 -9.62 11.93
CA VAL A 274 4.64 -10.93 11.80
C VAL A 274 4.28 -11.23 10.33
N PHE A 275 3.75 -10.24 9.60
CA PHE A 275 3.46 -10.38 8.17
C PHE A 275 4.72 -10.76 7.36
N PHE A 276 5.85 -10.09 7.59
CA PHE A 276 7.11 -10.42 6.90
C PHE A 276 7.68 -11.77 7.31
N LEU A 277 7.55 -12.19 8.57
CA LEU A 277 7.96 -13.52 9.02
C LEU A 277 7.18 -14.63 8.32
N LEU A 278 5.86 -14.48 8.21
CA LEU A 278 5.02 -15.42 7.46
C LEU A 278 5.35 -15.41 5.96
N GLY A 279 5.62 -14.23 5.38
CA GLY A 279 6.10 -14.10 4.01
C GLY A 279 7.43 -14.81 3.77
N GLY A 280 8.37 -14.72 4.71
CA GLY A 280 9.63 -15.46 4.66
C GLY A 280 9.42 -16.98 4.67
N LEU A 281 8.57 -17.49 5.57
CA LEU A 281 8.20 -18.91 5.61
C LEU A 281 7.54 -19.37 4.31
N TYR A 282 6.64 -18.57 3.74
CA TYR A 282 6.03 -18.81 2.44
C TYR A 282 7.09 -18.93 1.33
N LEU A 283 8.04 -18.00 1.27
CA LEU A 283 9.10 -18.02 0.25
C LEU A 283 9.99 -19.25 0.40
N CYS A 284 10.39 -19.60 1.63
CA CYS A 284 11.14 -20.84 1.88
C CYS A 284 10.38 -22.06 1.38
N TYR A 285 9.07 -22.14 1.65
CA TYR A 285 8.23 -23.24 1.18
C TYR A 285 8.11 -23.28 -0.36
N LEU A 286 7.93 -22.12 -0.99
CA LEU A 286 7.91 -21.99 -2.44
C LEU A 286 9.24 -22.46 -3.07
N PHE A 287 10.38 -22.01 -2.53
CA PHE A 287 11.70 -22.44 -3.01
C PHE A 287 11.92 -23.95 -2.84
N MET A 288 11.46 -24.54 -1.73
CA MET A 288 11.50 -26.00 -1.56
C MET A 288 10.67 -26.73 -2.62
N LEU A 289 9.46 -26.24 -2.93
CA LEU A 289 8.61 -26.81 -3.98
C LEU A 289 9.26 -26.70 -5.37
N VAL A 290 9.82 -25.53 -5.69
CA VAL A 290 10.55 -25.29 -6.93
C VAL A 290 11.74 -26.25 -7.03
N GLY A 291 12.59 -26.32 -6.01
CA GLY A 291 13.75 -27.24 -5.99
C GLY A 291 13.36 -28.70 -6.11
N ARG A 292 12.26 -29.13 -5.48
CA ARG A 292 11.74 -30.48 -5.60
C ARG A 292 11.21 -30.76 -7.01
N SER A 293 10.53 -29.80 -7.63
CA SER A 293 10.02 -29.93 -9.00
C SER A 293 11.16 -30.13 -10.01
N PHE A 294 12.26 -29.38 -9.88
CA PHE A 294 13.46 -29.59 -10.69
C PHE A 294 14.09 -30.98 -10.50
N ARG A 295 14.18 -31.47 -9.25
CA ARG A 295 14.74 -32.81 -8.95
C ARG A 295 13.90 -33.93 -9.56
N GLN A 296 12.58 -33.82 -9.47
CA GLN A 296 11.65 -34.82 -10.01
C GLN A 296 11.63 -34.80 -11.55
N LEU A 297 11.81 -33.62 -12.17
CA LEU A 297 11.85 -33.48 -13.62
C LEU A 297 13.15 -34.00 -14.25
N LYS A 298 14.28 -33.96 -13.53
CA LYS A 298 15.50 -34.65 -13.97
C LYS A 298 15.29 -36.16 -14.18
N GLN A 299 14.24 -36.74 -13.58
CA GLN A 299 13.89 -38.15 -13.72
C GLN A 299 12.88 -38.41 -14.85
N THR A 300 12.21 -37.39 -15.40
CA THR A 300 11.16 -37.52 -16.42
C THR A 300 11.41 -36.57 -17.60
N ASN A 301 11.89 -37.12 -18.73
CA ASN A 301 12.45 -36.40 -19.88
C ASN A 301 11.48 -35.51 -20.71
N TYR A 302 10.22 -35.32 -20.30
CA TYR A 302 9.15 -34.80 -21.18
C TYR A 302 8.45 -33.49 -20.73
N HIS A 303 8.76 -32.91 -19.56
CA HIS A 303 8.02 -31.75 -19.02
C HIS A 303 8.82 -30.44 -18.91
N ASP A 304 9.86 -30.30 -19.72
CA ASP A 304 10.92 -29.30 -19.53
C ASP A 304 10.49 -27.86 -19.85
N LEU A 305 9.58 -27.66 -20.83
CA LEU A 305 9.19 -26.32 -21.27
C LEU A 305 8.24 -25.61 -20.28
N ARG A 306 7.21 -26.31 -19.80
CA ARG A 306 6.18 -25.77 -18.88
C ARG A 306 6.80 -25.30 -17.56
N LEU A 307 7.71 -26.10 -16.99
CA LEU A 307 8.44 -25.72 -15.77
C LEU A 307 9.34 -24.52 -16.01
N LYS A 308 10.11 -24.48 -17.11
CA LYS A 308 11.01 -23.35 -17.42
C LYS A 308 10.24 -22.04 -17.50
N PHE A 309 9.10 -22.00 -18.20
CA PHE A 309 8.25 -20.81 -18.26
C PHE A 309 7.72 -20.41 -16.89
N LEU A 310 7.17 -21.36 -16.13
CA LEU A 310 6.58 -21.09 -14.81
C LEU A 310 7.65 -20.58 -13.82
N THR A 311 8.84 -21.20 -13.81
CA THR A 311 9.94 -20.83 -12.91
C THR A 311 10.53 -19.47 -13.27
N VAL A 312 10.80 -19.20 -14.55
CA VAL A 312 11.25 -17.87 -15.00
C VAL A 312 10.22 -16.81 -14.63
N PHE A 313 8.93 -17.07 -14.86
CA PHE A 313 7.87 -16.13 -14.51
C PHE A 313 7.80 -15.89 -12.99
N THR A 314 7.96 -16.91 -12.13
CA THR A 314 8.04 -16.68 -10.67
C THR A 314 9.20 -15.78 -10.29
N PHE A 315 10.39 -16.01 -10.84
CA PHE A 315 11.56 -15.22 -10.48
C PHE A 315 11.41 -13.76 -10.91
N ILE A 316 10.84 -13.51 -12.09
CA ILE A 316 10.54 -12.14 -12.55
C ILE A 316 9.56 -11.46 -11.59
N VAL A 317 8.45 -12.13 -11.25
CA VAL A 317 7.44 -11.57 -10.34
C VAL A 317 8.03 -11.31 -8.95
N LEU A 318 8.83 -12.22 -8.41
CA LEU A 318 9.50 -12.05 -7.12
C LEU A 318 10.52 -10.90 -7.16
N ALA A 319 11.32 -10.79 -8.22
CA ALA A 319 12.30 -9.71 -8.38
C ALA A 319 11.61 -8.34 -8.42
N ILE A 320 10.54 -8.21 -9.21
CA ILE A 320 9.75 -6.97 -9.28
C ILE A 320 9.11 -6.68 -7.91
N SER A 321 8.59 -7.68 -7.22
CA SER A 321 7.98 -7.51 -5.90
C SER A 321 9.01 -7.03 -4.85
N ILE A 322 10.23 -7.55 -4.89
CA ILE A 322 11.31 -7.11 -4.00
C ILE A 322 11.69 -5.67 -4.32
N ILE A 323 11.86 -5.33 -5.61
CA ILE A 323 12.16 -3.96 -6.04
C ILE A 323 11.06 -2.99 -5.61
N ALA A 324 9.79 -3.39 -5.66
CA ALA A 324 8.67 -2.55 -5.26
C ALA A 324 8.57 -2.33 -3.73
N VAL A 325 9.18 -3.22 -2.93
CA VAL A 325 9.17 -3.13 -1.46
C VAL A 325 10.35 -2.32 -0.92
N TYR A 326 11.47 -2.26 -1.67
CA TYR A 326 12.68 -1.48 -1.34
C TYR A 326 12.61 -0.03 -1.80
#